data_AF-A0A7C6EXL7-F1
#
_entry.id   AF-A0A7C6EXL7-F1
#
_cell.length_a   1.000
_cell.length_b   1.000
_cell.length_c   1.000
_cell.angle_alpha   90.00
_cell.angle_beta   90.00
_cell.angle_gamma   90.00
#
_symmetry.space_group_name_H-M   'P 1'
#
loop_
_entity.id
_entity.type
_entity.pdbx_description
1 polymer ?
#
loop_
_entity_poly.entity_id
_entity_poly.type
_entity_poly.pdbx_seq_one_letter_code
_entity_poly.pdbx_strand_id
1 'polypeptide(L)'
;MQYHFVIIGGGIVGMATAWKLALKNPGLRIAVLEKESVLASHQTGHNSGVIHSGIYYTPGSLKARNCIEGYRQLISFCQEENIPFKICGKLIVATTQKQIPLLEELYRKGIANGLNQIKRLSSSEIKDYEPHAAGLAALWVPYTGIVDYATVAEKIAQKFRELGGEIFPGSKVIALKDKGDFTEVITPEKTYLTKFYINTAGLYSDRIALLTGKQLSVRIIPFRGEYYTLRENRTWMVKNLIYPVPDPEFPFLGVHFTRTIKGTVEAGPNAVFAFRREGY
;
A
#
# COMPACT_ATOMS: atom_id res chain seq x y z
N MET A 1 6.96 26.80 -18.68
CA MET A 1 5.62 26.73 -18.07
C MET A 1 5.78 26.48 -16.58
N GLN A 2 5.06 27.21 -15.71
CA GLN A 2 5.26 27.19 -14.25
C GLN A 2 4.09 26.52 -13.51
N TYR A 3 4.33 25.41 -12.85
CA TYR A 3 3.32 24.71 -12.06
C TYR A 3 3.18 25.34 -10.67
N HIS A 4 2.02 25.18 -10.04
CA HIS A 4 1.88 25.48 -8.62
C HIS A 4 2.49 24.35 -7.79
N PHE A 5 2.22 23.10 -8.20
CA PHE A 5 2.76 21.90 -7.58
C PHE A 5 3.36 20.95 -8.62
N VAL A 6 4.51 20.38 -8.28
CA VAL A 6 5.09 19.22 -8.98
C VAL A 6 5.18 18.05 -8.00
N ILE A 7 4.50 16.96 -8.30
CA ILE A 7 4.55 15.72 -7.53
C ILE A 7 5.59 14.80 -8.17
N ILE A 8 6.50 14.25 -7.37
CA ILE A 8 7.57 13.36 -7.85
C ILE A 8 7.20 11.92 -7.46
N GLY A 9 6.91 11.09 -8.45
CA GLY A 9 6.47 9.70 -8.32
C GLY A 9 5.00 9.50 -8.67
N GLY A 10 4.74 8.60 -9.61
CA GLY A 10 3.43 8.18 -10.12
C GLY A 10 2.92 6.86 -9.52
N GLY A 11 3.36 6.52 -8.31
CA GLY A 11 2.72 5.47 -7.49
C GLY A 11 1.41 5.97 -6.87
N ILE A 12 0.66 5.08 -6.20
CA ILE A 12 -0.65 5.42 -5.64
C ILE A 12 -0.62 6.58 -4.65
N VAL A 13 0.46 6.74 -3.87
CA VAL A 13 0.64 7.87 -2.94
C VAL A 13 0.76 9.18 -3.71
N GLY A 14 1.58 9.22 -4.76
CA GLY A 14 1.74 10.41 -5.59
C GLY A 14 0.46 10.77 -6.34
N MET A 15 -0.19 9.76 -6.92
CA MET A 15 -1.44 9.96 -7.66
C MET A 15 -2.60 10.42 -6.76
N ALA A 16 -2.79 9.79 -5.60
CA ALA A 16 -3.80 10.21 -4.63
C ALA A 16 -3.54 11.64 -4.12
N THR A 17 -2.26 11.98 -3.90
CA THR A 17 -1.86 13.34 -3.50
C THR A 17 -2.21 14.36 -4.58
N ALA A 18 -1.83 14.11 -5.84
CA ALA A 18 -2.10 14.99 -6.98
C ALA A 18 -3.61 15.19 -7.17
N TRP A 19 -4.38 14.11 -7.15
CA TRP A 19 -5.82 14.14 -7.33
C TRP A 19 -6.54 14.90 -6.22
N LYS A 20 -6.23 14.62 -4.94
CA LYS A 20 -6.83 15.35 -3.81
C LYS A 20 -6.45 16.83 -3.80
N LEU A 21 -5.23 17.18 -4.21
CA LEU A 21 -4.83 18.58 -4.35
C LEU A 21 -5.61 19.29 -5.45
N ALA A 22 -5.80 18.65 -6.60
CA ALA A 22 -6.60 19.20 -7.71
C ALA A 22 -8.06 19.40 -7.30
N LEU A 23 -8.67 18.40 -6.65
CA LEU A 23 -10.05 18.48 -6.16
C LEU A 23 -10.26 19.64 -5.19
N LYS A 24 -9.33 19.82 -4.24
CA LYS A 24 -9.45 20.86 -3.21
C LYS A 24 -9.14 22.26 -3.75
N ASN A 25 -8.39 22.37 -4.85
CA ASN A 25 -7.93 23.65 -5.38
C ASN A 25 -8.14 23.72 -6.91
N PRO A 26 -9.40 23.86 -7.37
CA PRO A 26 -9.69 24.00 -8.80
C PRO A 26 -8.89 25.14 -9.44
N GLY A 27 -8.37 24.90 -10.65
CA GLY A 27 -7.58 25.88 -11.41
C GLY A 27 -6.08 25.92 -11.10
N LEU A 28 -5.61 25.21 -10.06
CA LEU A 28 -4.16 25.06 -9.87
C LEU A 28 -3.56 24.13 -10.93
N ARG A 29 -2.56 24.62 -11.65
CA ARG A 29 -1.67 23.78 -12.47
C ARG A 29 -0.83 22.84 -11.61
N ILE A 30 -1.06 21.53 -11.75
CA ILE A 30 -0.35 20.48 -11.02
C ILE A 30 0.23 19.50 -12.03
N ALA A 31 1.51 19.16 -11.87
CA ALA A 31 2.19 18.13 -12.65
C ALA A 31 2.59 16.95 -11.78
N VAL A 32 2.56 15.73 -12.34
CA VAL A 32 3.17 14.52 -11.77
C VAL A 32 4.31 14.09 -12.68
N LEU A 33 5.51 13.89 -12.13
CA LEU A 33 6.67 13.35 -12.83
C LEU A 33 6.91 11.91 -12.39
N GLU A 34 6.84 10.96 -13.32
CA GLU A 34 7.12 9.54 -13.09
C GLU A 34 8.33 9.14 -13.93
N LYS A 35 9.30 8.43 -13.33
CA LYS A 35 10.52 8.01 -14.04
C LYS A 35 10.25 6.87 -15.02
N GLU A 36 9.26 6.02 -14.72
CA GLU A 36 8.86 4.92 -15.57
C GLU A 36 7.96 5.38 -16.71
N SER A 37 7.85 4.57 -17.76
CA SER A 37 6.97 4.83 -18.91
C SER A 37 5.48 4.68 -18.58
N VAL A 38 5.16 3.94 -17.52
CA VAL A 38 3.80 3.72 -17.03
C VAL A 38 3.72 3.92 -15.50
N LEU A 39 2.54 4.29 -15.00
CA LEU A 39 2.33 4.55 -13.58
C LEU A 39 2.30 3.25 -12.79
N ALA A 40 2.39 3.36 -11.46
CA ALA A 40 2.28 2.23 -10.54
C ALA A 40 3.26 1.05 -10.75
N SER A 41 4.30 1.20 -11.58
CA SER A 41 5.28 0.15 -11.95
C SER A 41 6.10 -0.46 -10.81
N HIS A 42 6.06 0.12 -9.61
CA HIS A 42 6.87 -0.29 -8.46
C HIS A 42 6.00 -0.85 -7.34
N GLN A 43 6.15 -0.41 -6.09
CA GLN A 43 5.45 -1.03 -4.95
C GLN A 43 3.91 -0.99 -5.07
N THR A 44 3.35 -0.05 -5.84
CA THR A 44 1.90 0.01 -6.10
C THR A 44 1.42 -1.17 -6.96
N GLY A 45 2.20 -1.61 -7.94
CA GLY A 45 1.90 -2.78 -8.76
C GLY A 45 2.43 -4.10 -8.17
N HIS A 46 3.43 -4.03 -7.29
CA HIS A 46 4.08 -5.19 -6.66
C HIS A 46 3.73 -5.28 -5.17
N ASN A 47 2.48 -5.60 -4.87
CA ASN A 47 2.00 -5.88 -3.52
C ASN A 47 0.86 -6.91 -3.56
N SER A 48 0.44 -7.39 -2.39
CA SER A 48 -0.56 -8.45 -2.24
C SER A 48 -2.01 -8.03 -2.52
N GLY A 49 -2.26 -6.76 -2.87
CA GLY A 49 -3.60 -6.25 -3.15
C GLY A 49 -4.51 -6.12 -1.93
N VAL A 50 -3.99 -6.29 -0.72
CA VAL A 50 -4.81 -6.39 0.49
C VAL A 50 -5.28 -5.03 1.00
N ILE A 51 -6.60 -4.89 1.13
CA ILE A 51 -7.24 -3.81 1.87
C ILE A 51 -7.22 -4.18 3.36
N HIS A 52 -6.24 -3.66 4.08
CA HIS A 52 -6.05 -3.98 5.49
C HIS A 52 -7.07 -3.30 6.41
N SER A 53 -7.50 -4.03 7.45
CA SER A 53 -8.43 -3.52 8.48
C SER A 53 -7.77 -2.62 9.53
N GLY A 54 -6.44 -2.62 9.62
CA GLY A 54 -5.69 -1.92 10.66
C GLY A 54 -5.48 -2.70 11.96
N ILE A 55 -5.85 -3.98 12.03
CA ILE A 55 -5.74 -4.81 13.25
C ILE A 55 -4.34 -4.87 13.88
N TYR A 56 -3.29 -4.80 13.07
CA TYR A 56 -1.90 -4.90 13.54
C TYR A 56 -1.33 -3.57 14.06
N TYR A 57 -1.97 -2.44 13.78
CA TYR A 57 -1.38 -1.13 14.04
C TYR A 57 -1.65 -0.67 15.47
N THR A 58 -0.64 -0.07 16.10
CA THR A 58 -0.77 0.56 17.41
C THR A 58 -1.89 1.61 17.37
N PRO A 59 -2.89 1.53 18.27
CA PRO A 59 -3.97 2.51 18.34
C PRO A 59 -3.46 3.95 18.43
N GLY A 60 -4.13 4.87 17.73
CA GLY A 60 -3.76 6.30 17.66
C GLY A 60 -2.55 6.62 16.76
N SER A 61 -1.74 5.63 16.37
CA SER A 61 -0.60 5.85 15.47
C SER A 61 -1.04 6.37 14.10
N LEU A 62 -0.13 7.04 13.37
CA LEU A 62 -0.38 7.49 12.00
C LEU A 62 -0.78 6.33 11.08
N LYS A 63 -0.19 5.14 11.24
CA LYS A 63 -0.58 3.95 10.47
C LYS A 63 -2.02 3.52 10.76
N ALA A 64 -2.42 3.48 12.03
CA ALA A 64 -3.79 3.12 12.41
C ALA A 64 -4.81 4.12 11.84
N ARG A 65 -4.58 5.42 12.04
CA ARG A 65 -5.47 6.48 11.54
C ARG A 65 -5.58 6.48 10.02
N ASN A 66 -4.44 6.48 9.32
CA ASN A 66 -4.40 6.50 7.87
C ASN A 66 -4.95 5.21 7.26
N CYS A 67 -4.78 4.05 7.91
CA CYS A 67 -5.37 2.79 7.44
C CYS A 67 -6.89 2.83 7.52
N ILE A 68 -7.45 3.27 8.64
CA ILE A 68 -8.91 3.28 8.84
C ILE A 68 -9.57 4.32 7.93
N GLU A 69 -9.00 5.52 7.84
CA GLU A 69 -9.49 6.57 6.95
C GLU A 69 -9.33 6.16 5.47
N GLY A 70 -8.14 5.67 5.11
CA GLY A 70 -7.83 5.19 3.76
C GLY A 70 -8.69 3.99 3.35
N TYR A 71 -9.01 3.08 4.28
CA TYR A 71 -9.95 1.98 4.04
C TYR A 71 -11.31 2.51 3.57
N ARG A 72 -11.89 3.45 4.33
CA ARG A 72 -13.22 4.01 3.99
C ARG A 72 -13.20 4.73 2.65
N GLN A 73 -12.20 5.57 2.43
CA GLN A 73 -12.06 6.31 1.17
C GLN A 73 -11.84 5.38 -0.02
N LEU A 74 -11.02 4.33 0.14
CA LEU A 74 -10.75 3.37 -0.93
C LEU A 74 -12.01 2.58 -1.30
N ILE A 75 -12.77 2.11 -0.32
CA ILE A 75 -14.02 1.37 -0.59
C ILE A 75 -15.03 2.25 -1.31
N SER A 76 -15.25 3.49 -0.82
CA SER A 76 -16.14 4.46 -1.47
C SER A 76 -15.69 4.72 -2.92
N PHE A 77 -14.40 4.98 -3.12
CA PHE A 77 -13.83 5.23 -4.44
C PHE A 77 -14.00 4.03 -5.38
N CYS A 78 -13.73 2.81 -4.92
CA CYS A 78 -13.92 1.62 -5.75
C CYS A 78 -15.40 1.39 -6.11
N GLN A 79 -16.35 1.72 -5.21
CA GLN A 79 -17.78 1.64 -5.49
C GLN A 79 -18.21 2.69 -6.51
N GLU A 80 -17.85 3.96 -6.29
CA GLU A 80 -18.19 5.10 -7.16
C GLU A 80 -17.62 4.93 -8.57
N GLU A 81 -16.37 4.44 -8.67
CA GLU A 81 -15.66 4.30 -9.94
C GLU A 81 -15.76 2.90 -10.55
N ASN A 82 -16.59 2.02 -9.97
CA ASN A 82 -16.82 0.64 -10.42
C ASN A 82 -15.53 -0.20 -10.56
N ILE A 83 -14.59 -0.03 -9.62
CA ILE A 83 -13.35 -0.82 -9.56
C ILE A 83 -13.64 -2.14 -8.84
N PRO A 84 -13.30 -3.31 -9.42
CA PRO A 84 -13.47 -4.58 -8.74
C PRO A 84 -12.68 -4.66 -7.42
N PHE A 85 -13.39 -4.93 -6.33
CA PHE A 85 -12.81 -5.26 -5.03
C PHE A 85 -13.71 -6.29 -4.33
N LYS A 86 -13.16 -6.95 -3.31
CA LYS A 86 -13.94 -7.88 -2.48
C LYS A 86 -13.54 -7.78 -1.02
N ILE A 87 -14.52 -7.65 -0.13
CA ILE A 87 -14.32 -7.85 1.31
C ILE A 87 -14.51 -9.33 1.61
N CYS A 88 -13.40 -10.07 1.62
CA CYS A 88 -13.40 -11.52 1.85
C CYS A 88 -13.08 -11.90 3.30
N GLY A 89 -12.66 -10.95 4.12
CA GLY A 89 -12.19 -11.22 5.47
C GLY A 89 -10.83 -11.93 5.52
N LYS A 90 -10.37 -12.16 6.74
CA LYS A 90 -9.07 -12.76 7.04
C LYS A 90 -9.12 -13.56 8.33
N LEU A 91 -8.43 -14.68 8.35
CA LEU A 91 -8.16 -15.50 9.52
C LEU A 91 -6.70 -15.30 9.96
N ILE A 92 -6.48 -14.92 11.22
CA ILE A 92 -5.15 -14.89 11.85
C ILE A 92 -5.04 -16.12 12.75
N VAL A 93 -4.12 -17.04 12.44
CA VAL A 93 -4.06 -18.38 13.03
C VAL A 93 -2.87 -18.50 13.97
N ALA A 94 -3.12 -18.91 15.22
CA ALA A 94 -2.08 -19.34 16.15
C ALA A 94 -1.86 -20.85 16.00
N THR A 95 -0.64 -21.25 15.68
CA THR A 95 -0.25 -22.67 15.51
C THR A 95 0.56 -23.21 16.69
N THR A 96 0.95 -22.34 17.63
CA THR A 96 1.68 -22.71 18.85
C THR A 96 1.10 -22.03 20.09
N GLN A 97 1.31 -22.63 21.26
CA GLN A 97 0.79 -22.09 22.54
C GLN A 97 1.31 -20.68 22.82
N LYS A 98 2.56 -20.38 22.42
CA LYS A 98 3.20 -19.07 22.60
C LYS A 98 2.52 -17.95 21.81
N GLN A 99 1.82 -18.28 20.71
CA GLN A 99 1.14 -17.30 19.87
C GLN A 99 -0.24 -16.90 20.40
N ILE A 100 -0.84 -17.67 21.32
CA ILE A 100 -2.18 -17.38 21.84
C ILE A 100 -2.24 -16.03 22.59
N PRO A 101 -1.30 -15.69 23.50
CA PRO A 101 -1.29 -14.36 24.13
C PRO A 101 -1.12 -13.21 23.14
N LEU A 102 -0.31 -13.39 22.09
CA LEU A 102 -0.11 -12.40 21.02
C LEU A 102 -1.38 -12.21 20.19
N LEU A 103 -2.09 -13.30 19.90
CA LEU A 103 -3.39 -13.27 19.23
C LEU A 103 -4.42 -12.49 20.07
N GLU A 104 -4.44 -12.69 21.39
CA GLU A 104 -5.29 -11.91 22.30
C GLU A 104 -4.93 -10.42 22.33
N GLU A 105 -3.64 -10.07 22.26
CA GLU A 105 -3.21 -8.68 22.13
C GLU A 105 -3.71 -8.05 20.83
N LEU A 106 -3.65 -8.79 19.70
CA LEU A 106 -4.20 -8.34 18.43
C LEU A 106 -5.72 -8.11 18.50
N TYR A 107 -6.45 -8.97 19.22
CA TYR A 107 -7.88 -8.73 19.46
C TYR A 107 -8.09 -7.40 20.18
N ARG A 108 -7.37 -7.15 21.28
CA ARG A 108 -7.49 -5.90 22.06
C ARG A 108 -7.15 -4.67 21.21
N LYS A 109 -6.07 -4.72 20.43
CA LYS A 109 -5.70 -3.67 19.48
C LYS A 109 -6.78 -3.45 18.43
N GLY A 110 -7.35 -4.53 17.89
CA GLY A 110 -8.45 -4.48 16.93
C GLY A 110 -9.67 -3.74 17.50
N ILE A 111 -10.10 -4.10 18.71
CA ILE A 111 -11.20 -3.39 19.40
C ILE A 111 -10.86 -1.92 19.64
N ALA A 112 -9.65 -1.61 20.11
CA ALA A 112 -9.22 -0.22 20.31
C ALA A 112 -9.15 0.60 19.00
N ASN A 113 -8.95 -0.08 17.86
CA ASN A 113 -9.02 0.51 16.52
C ASN A 113 -10.45 0.54 15.94
N GLY A 114 -11.47 0.14 16.71
CA GLY A 114 -12.88 0.16 16.31
C GLY A 114 -13.35 -1.04 15.48
N LEU A 115 -12.61 -2.15 15.47
CA LEU A 115 -12.97 -3.37 14.74
C LEU A 115 -13.93 -4.25 15.56
N ASN A 116 -15.15 -3.80 15.75
CA ASN A 116 -16.09 -4.38 16.73
C ASN A 116 -16.67 -5.75 16.32
N GLN A 117 -16.51 -6.17 15.06
CA GLN A 117 -17.04 -7.45 14.55
C GLN A 117 -15.98 -8.56 14.43
N ILE A 118 -14.77 -8.34 14.95
CA ILE A 118 -13.76 -9.42 15.00
C ILE A 118 -14.18 -10.50 16.00
N LYS A 119 -13.90 -11.76 15.70
CA LYS A 119 -14.27 -12.89 16.56
C LYS A 119 -13.05 -13.71 16.94
N ARG A 120 -13.02 -14.16 18.20
CA ARG A 120 -12.14 -15.26 18.62
C ARG A 120 -12.73 -16.58 18.17
N LEU A 121 -11.88 -17.48 17.73
CA LEU A 121 -12.25 -18.81 17.28
C LEU A 121 -11.37 -19.83 17.99
N SER A 122 -12.02 -20.87 18.51
CA SER A 122 -11.38 -22.11 18.93
C SER A 122 -10.82 -22.88 17.72
N SER A 123 -9.95 -23.85 17.98
CA SER A 123 -9.44 -24.78 16.96
C SER A 123 -10.56 -25.41 16.12
N SER A 124 -11.66 -25.81 16.75
CA SER A 124 -12.80 -26.45 16.07
C SER A 124 -13.61 -25.50 15.20
N GLU A 125 -13.64 -24.20 15.49
CA GLU A 125 -14.41 -23.19 14.73
C GLU A 125 -13.63 -22.65 13.52
N ILE A 126 -12.31 -22.89 13.43
CA ILE A 126 -11.49 -22.48 12.28
C ILE A 126 -12.05 -23.03 10.96
N LYS A 127 -12.47 -24.31 10.96
CA LYS A 127 -12.96 -25.01 9.77
C LYS A 127 -14.25 -24.41 9.20
N ASP A 128 -15.01 -23.66 10.00
CA ASP A 128 -16.23 -23.01 9.55
C ASP A 128 -15.93 -21.83 8.61
N TYR A 129 -14.73 -21.25 8.71
CA TYR A 129 -14.24 -20.17 7.86
C TYR A 129 -13.24 -20.66 6.81
N GLU A 130 -12.28 -21.49 7.23
CA GLU A 130 -11.23 -22.09 6.39
C GLU A 130 -11.15 -23.60 6.61
N PRO A 131 -11.92 -24.42 5.87
CA PRO A 131 -12.02 -25.86 6.07
C PRO A 131 -10.69 -26.63 5.94
N HIS A 132 -9.70 -26.04 5.28
CA HIS A 132 -8.39 -26.64 5.04
C HIS A 132 -7.28 -26.03 5.88
N ALA A 133 -7.61 -25.14 6.82
CA ALA A 133 -6.65 -24.57 7.77
C ALA A 133 -6.67 -25.34 9.10
N ALA A 134 -5.52 -25.32 9.80
CA ALA A 134 -5.36 -25.91 11.11
C ALA A 134 -4.65 -24.92 12.06
N GLY A 135 -5.04 -24.92 13.32
CA GLY A 135 -4.46 -24.07 14.37
C GLY A 135 -5.07 -24.35 15.74
N LEU A 136 -4.46 -23.81 16.79
CA LEU A 136 -4.91 -23.93 18.17
C LEU A 136 -6.02 -22.92 18.51
N ALA A 137 -5.92 -21.72 17.94
CA ALA A 137 -6.90 -20.65 18.04
C ALA A 137 -6.76 -19.70 16.85
N ALA A 138 -7.78 -18.91 16.56
CA ALA A 138 -7.71 -17.90 15.51
C ALA A 138 -8.52 -16.63 15.80
N LEU A 139 -8.22 -15.57 15.06
CA LEU A 139 -9.07 -14.39 14.96
C LEU A 139 -9.67 -14.28 13.57
N TRP A 140 -10.99 -14.22 13.52
CA TRP A 140 -11.72 -13.82 12.32
C TRP A 140 -11.83 -12.30 12.22
N VAL A 141 -11.44 -11.75 11.08
CA VAL A 141 -11.43 -10.31 10.78
C VAL A 141 -12.26 -10.07 9.51
N PRO A 142 -13.57 -9.76 9.63
CA PRO A 142 -14.47 -9.67 8.48
C PRO A 142 -14.22 -8.47 7.57
N TYR A 143 -13.40 -7.50 8.01
CA TYR A 143 -13.16 -6.25 7.31
C TYR A 143 -12.10 -6.33 6.20
N THR A 144 -11.31 -7.40 6.15
CA THR A 144 -10.16 -7.43 5.22
C THR A 144 -10.65 -7.65 3.79
N GLY A 145 -10.09 -6.91 2.83
CA GLY A 145 -10.47 -7.03 1.43
C GLY A 145 -9.28 -7.15 0.49
N ILE A 146 -9.59 -7.24 -0.81
CA ILE A 146 -8.62 -7.39 -1.90
C ILE A 146 -9.02 -6.51 -3.08
N VAL A 147 -8.03 -5.90 -3.74
CA VAL A 147 -8.18 -5.00 -4.90
C VAL A 147 -6.89 -5.00 -5.73
N ASP A 148 -6.97 -4.58 -7.00
CA ASP A 148 -5.79 -4.29 -7.81
C ASP A 148 -5.40 -2.81 -7.65
N TYR A 149 -4.34 -2.56 -6.87
CA TYR A 149 -3.89 -1.19 -6.59
C TYR A 149 -3.30 -0.46 -7.81
N ALA A 150 -2.81 -1.19 -8.83
CA ALA A 150 -2.41 -0.55 -10.09
C ALA A 150 -3.64 -0.01 -10.81
N THR A 151 -4.73 -0.79 -10.86
CA THR A 151 -6.02 -0.33 -11.41
C THR A 151 -6.57 0.88 -10.66
N VAL A 152 -6.48 0.88 -9.32
CA VAL A 152 -6.88 2.02 -8.49
C VAL A 152 -6.04 3.26 -8.82
N ALA A 153 -4.71 3.12 -8.90
CA ALA A 153 -3.82 4.23 -9.19
C ALA A 153 -4.06 4.83 -10.60
N GLU A 154 -4.28 3.99 -11.60
CA GLU A 154 -4.63 4.42 -12.96
C GLU A 154 -5.99 5.13 -13.00
N LYS A 155 -6.99 4.63 -12.26
CA LYS A 155 -8.27 5.31 -12.18
C LYS A 155 -8.15 6.68 -11.50
N ILE A 156 -7.38 6.79 -10.42
CA ILE A 156 -7.05 8.09 -9.80
C ILE A 156 -6.35 9.01 -10.80
N ALA A 157 -5.44 8.48 -11.63
CA ALA A 157 -4.77 9.26 -12.67
C ALA A 157 -5.73 9.77 -13.75
N GLN A 158 -6.71 8.97 -14.16
CA GLN A 158 -7.79 9.43 -15.03
C GLN A 158 -8.55 10.60 -14.39
N LYS A 159 -9.02 10.45 -13.15
CA LYS A 159 -9.75 11.51 -12.42
C LYS A 159 -8.91 12.77 -12.24
N PHE A 160 -7.61 12.63 -12.03
CA PHE A 160 -6.69 13.78 -11.95
C PHE A 160 -6.56 14.51 -13.29
N ARG A 161 -6.45 13.78 -14.42
CA ARG A 161 -6.42 14.39 -15.77
C ARG A 161 -7.73 15.09 -16.12
N GLU A 162 -8.88 14.52 -15.72
CA GLU A 162 -10.20 15.15 -15.89
C GLU A 162 -10.30 16.53 -15.21
N LEU A 163 -9.51 16.76 -14.16
CA LEU A 163 -9.41 18.04 -13.46
C LEU A 163 -8.32 18.97 -14.05
N GLY A 164 -7.76 18.63 -15.21
CA GLY A 164 -6.71 19.41 -15.89
C GLY A 164 -5.29 19.16 -15.35
N GLY A 165 -5.10 18.10 -14.56
CA GLY A 165 -3.79 17.67 -14.09
C GLY A 165 -2.93 17.08 -15.22
N GLU A 166 -1.64 17.39 -15.22
CA GLU A 166 -0.68 16.89 -16.22
C GLU A 166 0.19 15.77 -15.62
N ILE A 167 0.40 14.68 -16.36
CA ILE A 167 1.25 13.57 -15.92
C ILE A 167 2.30 13.32 -17.00
N PHE A 168 3.56 13.27 -16.59
CA PHE A 168 4.73 13.09 -17.44
C PHE A 168 5.46 11.79 -17.07
N PRO A 169 5.11 10.65 -17.67
CA PRO A 169 5.92 9.43 -17.61
C PRO A 169 7.28 9.63 -18.29
N GLY A 170 8.25 8.78 -17.96
CA GLY A 170 9.64 8.88 -18.45
C GLY A 170 10.43 10.10 -17.93
N SER A 171 9.85 10.90 -17.03
CA SER A 171 10.42 12.14 -16.50
C SER A 171 11.14 11.90 -15.17
N LYS A 172 12.32 11.27 -15.23
CA LYS A 172 13.15 11.01 -14.04
C LYS A 172 13.73 12.31 -13.49
N VAL A 173 13.38 12.68 -12.26
CA VAL A 173 14.00 13.83 -11.59
C VAL A 173 15.43 13.50 -11.19
N ILE A 174 16.37 14.34 -11.63
CA ILE A 174 17.82 14.18 -11.40
C ILE A 174 18.42 15.33 -10.57
N ALA A 175 17.76 16.49 -10.50
CA ALA A 175 18.19 17.61 -9.68
C ALA A 175 17.01 18.50 -9.26
N LEU A 176 17.17 19.14 -8.10
CA LEU A 176 16.28 20.17 -7.59
C LEU A 176 17.12 21.41 -7.31
N LYS A 177 16.77 22.56 -7.91
CA LYS A 177 17.46 23.84 -7.65
C LYS A 177 16.47 24.86 -7.13
N ASP A 178 16.67 25.26 -5.88
CA ASP A 178 15.92 26.35 -5.27
C ASP A 178 16.41 27.69 -5.83
N LYS A 179 15.48 28.53 -6.31
CA LYS A 179 15.74 29.87 -6.84
C LYS A 179 15.14 30.97 -5.95
N GLY A 180 14.64 30.62 -4.76
CA GLY A 180 13.94 31.53 -3.85
C GLY A 180 12.45 31.58 -4.16
N ASP A 181 12.06 32.16 -5.30
CA ASP A 181 10.64 32.33 -5.66
C ASP A 181 10.00 31.08 -6.28
N PHE A 182 10.83 30.17 -6.80
CA PHE A 182 10.42 28.91 -7.39
C PHE A 182 11.54 27.88 -7.28
N THR A 183 11.21 26.62 -7.52
CA THR A 183 12.15 25.51 -7.66
C THR A 183 12.18 25.03 -9.11
N GLU A 184 13.39 24.81 -9.64
CA GLU A 184 13.60 24.04 -10.86
C GLU A 184 13.64 22.56 -10.52
N VAL A 185 12.69 21.79 -11.06
CA VAL A 185 12.67 20.33 -11.02
C VAL A 185 13.21 19.82 -12.36
N ILE A 186 14.42 19.28 -12.33
CA ILE A 186 15.20 18.99 -13.54
C ILE A 186 15.14 17.50 -13.86
N THR A 187 14.79 17.20 -15.10
CA THR A 187 14.87 15.87 -15.74
C THR A 187 15.90 15.92 -16.88
N PRO A 188 16.38 14.79 -17.42
CA PRO A 188 17.33 14.80 -18.54
C PRO A 188 16.81 15.57 -19.77
N GLU A 189 15.50 15.50 -20.04
CA GLU A 189 14.87 16.04 -21.24
C GLU A 189 14.34 17.46 -21.04
N LYS A 190 13.93 17.82 -19.81
CA LYS A 190 13.21 19.06 -19.53
C LYS A 190 13.38 19.57 -18.10
N THR A 191 13.28 20.89 -17.95
CA THR A 191 13.14 21.55 -16.64
C THR A 191 11.70 22.00 -16.41
N TYR A 192 11.16 21.66 -15.24
CA TYR A 192 9.84 22.06 -14.78
C TYR A 192 10.01 23.13 -13.69
N LEU A 193 9.31 24.26 -13.81
CA LEU A 193 9.33 25.31 -12.79
C LEU A 193 8.13 25.14 -11.87
N THR A 194 8.32 25.21 -10.56
CA THR A 194 7.21 25.07 -9.61
C THR A 194 7.38 25.94 -8.37
N LYS A 195 6.26 26.35 -7.75
CA LYS A 195 6.31 26.99 -6.42
C LYS A 195 6.57 25.96 -5.32
N PHE A 196 5.92 24.81 -5.41
CA PHE A 196 6.07 23.72 -4.44
C PHE A 196 6.30 22.39 -5.16
N TYR A 197 7.03 21.48 -4.53
CA TYR A 197 7.10 20.09 -4.97
C TYR A 197 6.81 19.15 -3.80
N ILE A 198 6.30 17.96 -4.12
CA ILE A 198 5.97 16.92 -3.13
C ILE A 198 6.69 15.64 -3.54
N ASN A 199 7.49 15.11 -2.62
CA ASN A 199 8.27 13.91 -2.83
C ASN A 199 7.49 12.66 -2.40
N THR A 200 7.06 11.88 -3.39
CA THR A 200 6.35 10.61 -3.22
C THR A 200 7.07 9.46 -3.93
N ALA A 201 8.39 9.55 -4.09
CA ALA A 201 9.21 8.67 -4.92
C ALA A 201 9.47 7.26 -4.34
N GLY A 202 8.63 6.78 -3.42
CA GLY A 202 8.69 5.43 -2.86
C GLY A 202 10.08 5.08 -2.32
N LEU A 203 10.71 4.04 -2.89
CA LEU A 203 12.04 3.60 -2.46
C LEU A 203 13.13 4.65 -2.68
N TYR A 204 12.88 5.66 -3.49
CA TYR A 204 13.81 6.74 -3.82
C TYR A 204 13.50 8.04 -3.10
N SER A 205 12.51 8.08 -2.19
CA SER A 205 12.16 9.32 -1.49
C SER A 205 13.35 9.91 -0.73
N ASP A 206 14.21 9.10 -0.12
CA ASP A 206 15.43 9.61 0.51
C ASP A 206 16.43 10.18 -0.51
N ARG A 207 16.58 9.55 -1.68
CA ARG A 207 17.44 10.04 -2.77
C ARG A 207 16.96 11.36 -3.35
N ILE A 208 15.66 11.50 -3.59
CA ILE A 208 15.07 12.78 -4.03
C ILE A 208 15.26 13.85 -2.96
N ALA A 209 15.08 13.51 -1.67
CA ALA A 209 15.30 14.47 -0.59
C ALA A 209 16.78 14.91 -0.48
N LEU A 210 17.75 14.04 -0.78
CA LEU A 210 19.17 14.42 -0.82
C LEU A 210 19.49 15.45 -1.92
N LEU A 211 18.70 15.52 -3.00
CA LEU A 211 18.90 16.50 -4.08
C LEU A 211 18.72 17.95 -3.60
N THR A 212 18.09 18.18 -2.45
CA THR A 212 17.96 19.51 -1.87
C THR A 212 19.22 19.99 -1.14
N GLY A 213 20.28 19.18 -1.10
CA GLY A 213 21.53 19.47 -0.38
C GLY A 213 21.40 19.43 1.16
N LYS A 214 20.25 18.99 1.68
CA LYS A 214 20.00 18.92 3.14
C LYS A 214 20.49 17.59 3.69
N GLN A 215 21.04 17.63 4.91
CA GLN A 215 21.37 16.41 5.65
C GLN A 215 20.07 15.71 6.06
N LEU A 216 19.97 14.41 5.79
CA LEU A 216 18.82 13.60 6.16
C LEU A 216 19.12 12.78 7.41
N SER A 217 18.17 12.76 8.35
CA SER A 217 18.17 11.85 9.50
C SER A 217 17.54 10.49 9.19
N VAL A 218 17.03 10.29 7.97
CA VAL A 218 16.30 9.10 7.54
C VAL A 218 16.95 8.49 6.30
N ARG A 219 17.03 7.16 6.28
CA ARG A 219 17.47 6.36 5.13
C ARG A 219 16.44 5.28 4.82
N ILE A 220 16.16 5.06 3.55
CA ILE A 220 15.30 3.97 3.11
C ILE A 220 16.16 2.76 2.79
N ILE A 221 15.88 1.63 3.45
CA ILE A 221 16.53 0.35 3.23
C ILE A 221 15.50 -0.60 2.59
N PRO A 222 15.73 -1.08 1.35
CA PRO A 222 14.78 -1.94 0.65
C PRO A 222 14.86 -3.39 1.15
N PHE A 223 13.70 -4.00 1.32
CA PHE A 223 13.54 -5.45 1.48
C PHE A 223 12.69 -5.97 0.32
N ARG A 224 13.12 -7.08 -0.28
CA ARG A 224 12.36 -7.80 -1.30
C ARG A 224 11.52 -8.87 -0.62
N GLY A 225 10.27 -8.97 -1.06
CA GLY A 225 9.39 -10.08 -0.74
C GLY A 225 9.11 -10.90 -1.98
N GLU A 226 9.34 -12.19 -1.89
CA GLU A 226 9.04 -13.16 -2.95
C GLU A 226 7.75 -13.90 -2.61
N TYR A 227 6.96 -14.16 -3.66
CA TYR A 227 5.69 -14.87 -3.55
C TYR A 227 5.72 -16.11 -4.43
N TYR A 228 5.06 -17.18 -3.95
CA TYR A 228 4.78 -18.36 -4.76
C TYR A 228 3.29 -18.41 -5.06
N THR A 229 2.93 -18.68 -6.31
CA THR A 229 1.51 -18.87 -6.68
C THR A 229 1.13 -20.34 -6.47
N LEU A 230 -0.01 -20.59 -5.81
CA LEU A 230 -0.57 -21.93 -5.72
C LEU A 230 -0.97 -22.43 -7.10
N ARG A 231 -0.89 -23.75 -7.31
CA ARG A 231 -1.42 -24.38 -8.53
C ARG A 231 -2.90 -24.04 -8.66
N GLU A 232 -3.33 -23.74 -9.88
CA GLU A 232 -4.70 -23.28 -10.19
C GLU A 232 -5.76 -24.23 -9.62
N ASN A 233 -5.55 -25.55 -9.79
CA ASN A 233 -6.43 -26.60 -9.28
C ASN A 233 -6.42 -26.80 -7.74
N ARG A 234 -5.73 -25.93 -7.00
CA ARG A 234 -5.67 -25.92 -5.52
C ARG A 234 -6.12 -24.60 -4.90
N THR A 235 -6.42 -23.58 -5.71
CA THR A 235 -6.85 -22.26 -5.21
C THR A 235 -8.11 -22.31 -4.35
N TRP A 236 -9.02 -23.25 -4.63
CA TRP A 236 -10.26 -23.49 -3.87
C TRP A 236 -10.04 -23.86 -2.40
N MET A 237 -8.84 -24.30 -2.02
CA MET A 237 -8.51 -24.66 -0.64
C MET A 237 -8.47 -23.45 0.30
N VAL A 238 -8.30 -22.25 -0.25
CA VAL A 238 -8.19 -20.99 0.50
C VAL A 238 -9.40 -20.12 0.18
N LYS A 239 -10.31 -19.95 1.14
CA LYS A 239 -11.58 -19.22 0.92
C LYS A 239 -11.45 -17.71 1.19
N ASN A 240 -10.63 -17.33 2.15
CA ASN A 240 -10.36 -15.97 2.61
C ASN A 240 -8.84 -15.78 2.72
N LEU A 241 -8.37 -14.76 3.44
CA LEU A 241 -6.93 -14.57 3.69
C LEU A 241 -6.50 -15.34 4.93
N ILE A 242 -5.37 -16.02 4.90
CA ILE A 242 -4.84 -16.79 6.04
C ILE A 242 -3.47 -16.24 6.42
N TYR A 243 -3.36 -15.73 7.64
CA TYR A 243 -2.17 -15.07 8.16
C TYR A 243 -1.73 -15.78 9.44
N PRO A 244 -0.41 -15.93 9.69
CA PRO A 244 0.07 -16.33 10.99
C PRO A 244 -0.08 -15.17 11.99
N VAL A 245 0.01 -15.49 13.27
CA VAL A 245 0.29 -14.48 14.29
C VAL A 245 1.68 -13.88 14.01
N PRO A 246 1.84 -12.55 13.96
CA PRO A 246 3.13 -11.91 13.71
C PRO A 246 4.16 -12.31 14.76
N ASP A 247 5.37 -12.53 14.30
CA ASP A 247 6.52 -12.74 15.17
C ASP A 247 7.06 -11.37 15.65
N PRO A 248 7.11 -11.08 16.96
CA PRO A 248 7.70 -9.83 17.46
C PRO A 248 9.18 -9.65 17.08
N GLU A 249 9.93 -10.74 16.88
CA GLU A 249 11.34 -10.68 16.46
C GLU A 249 11.46 -10.34 14.96
N PHE A 250 10.45 -10.70 14.17
CA PHE A 250 10.39 -10.45 12.72
C PHE A 250 9.02 -9.90 12.31
N PRO A 251 8.63 -8.69 12.74
CA PRO A 251 7.26 -8.18 12.60
C PRO A 251 6.84 -7.88 11.15
N PHE A 252 7.80 -7.93 10.22
CA PHE A 252 7.58 -7.78 8.78
C PHE A 252 7.61 -9.10 8.01
N LEU A 253 7.92 -10.22 8.68
CA LEU A 253 7.97 -11.55 8.09
C LEU A 253 6.71 -12.35 8.48
N GLY A 254 6.01 -12.84 7.47
CA GLY A 254 4.87 -13.73 7.64
C GLY A 254 4.48 -14.29 6.29
N VAL A 255 4.58 -15.60 6.12
CA VAL A 255 4.09 -16.25 4.91
C VAL A 255 2.57 -16.34 5.04
N HIS A 256 1.87 -15.54 4.25
CA HIS A 256 0.42 -15.50 4.20
C HIS A 256 -0.07 -16.28 2.99
N PHE A 257 -1.27 -16.85 3.07
CA PHE A 257 -2.03 -17.23 1.89
C PHE A 257 -3.00 -16.10 1.55
N THR A 258 -2.73 -15.41 0.45
CA THR A 258 -3.52 -14.26 0.01
C THR A 258 -4.22 -14.58 -1.29
N ARG A 259 -5.54 -14.46 -1.30
CA ARG A 259 -6.31 -14.48 -2.54
C ARG A 259 -6.14 -13.14 -3.24
N THR A 260 -5.85 -13.15 -4.53
CA THR A 260 -5.81 -11.92 -5.31
C THR A 260 -7.19 -11.64 -5.90
N ILE A 261 -7.46 -10.38 -6.26
CA ILE A 261 -8.70 -10.02 -6.97
C ILE A 261 -8.83 -10.73 -8.33
N LYS A 262 -7.69 -11.20 -8.88
CA LYS A 262 -7.59 -11.94 -10.15
C LYS A 262 -7.91 -13.43 -9.99
N GLY A 263 -8.20 -13.90 -8.77
CA GLY A 263 -8.60 -15.28 -8.50
C GLY A 263 -7.45 -16.25 -8.19
N THR A 264 -6.19 -15.79 -8.25
CA THR A 264 -5.04 -16.59 -7.83
C THR A 264 -4.89 -16.59 -6.31
N VAL A 265 -4.06 -17.50 -5.78
CA VAL A 265 -3.66 -17.51 -4.37
C VAL A 265 -2.14 -17.48 -4.30
N GLU A 266 -1.61 -16.52 -3.56
CA GLU A 266 -0.19 -16.32 -3.35
C GLU A 266 0.20 -16.72 -1.92
N ALA A 267 1.32 -17.44 -1.80
CA ALA A 267 1.98 -17.76 -0.55
C ALA A 267 3.20 -16.84 -0.39
N GLY A 268 3.17 -15.95 0.61
CA GLY A 268 4.24 -14.99 0.87
C GLY A 268 3.76 -13.69 1.55
N PRO A 269 4.60 -12.65 1.58
CA PRO A 269 6.00 -12.67 1.12
C PRO A 269 6.97 -13.25 2.17
N ASN A 270 8.13 -13.71 1.73
CA ASN A 270 9.32 -13.74 2.59
C ASN A 270 9.89 -12.31 2.78
N ALA A 271 11.01 -12.16 3.50
CA ALA A 271 11.69 -10.88 3.63
C ALA A 271 13.20 -11.08 3.43
N VAL A 272 13.70 -10.57 2.31
CA VAL A 272 15.11 -10.70 1.90
C VAL A 272 15.70 -9.31 1.76
N PHE A 273 16.89 -9.09 2.31
CA PHE A 273 17.60 -7.83 2.12
C PHE A 273 17.90 -7.60 0.64
N ALA A 274 17.51 -6.45 0.10
CA ALA A 274 17.70 -6.16 -1.32
C ALA A 274 18.96 -5.33 -1.56
N PHE A 275 19.85 -5.82 -2.41
CA PHE A 275 21.07 -5.09 -2.82
C PHE A 275 20.80 -3.98 -3.85
N ARG A 276 19.57 -3.87 -4.34
CA ARG A 276 19.08 -2.81 -5.23
C ARG A 276 17.72 -2.33 -4.73
N ARG A 277 17.42 -1.04 -4.87
CA ARG A 277 16.11 -0.47 -4.48
C ARG A 277 14.99 -1.14 -5.28
N GLU A 278 15.09 -1.14 -6.59
CA GLU A 278 14.15 -1.81 -7.49
C GLU A 278 14.67 -3.20 -7.88
N GLY A 279 14.90 -4.04 -6.87
CA GLY A 279 15.39 -5.40 -7.06
C GLY A 279 14.27 -6.45 -7.01
N TYR A 280 13.06 -6.13 -7.50
CA TYR A 280 11.90 -7.03 -7.46
C TYR A 280 12.20 -8.41 -8.06
#